data_AF-A0A948FI89-F1
#
_entry.id   AF-A0A948FI89-F1
#
_cell.length_a   1.000
_cell.length_b   1.000
_cell.length_c   1.000
_cell.angle_alpha   90.00
_cell.angle_beta   90.00
_cell.angle_gamma   90.00
#
_symmetry.space_group_name_H-M   'P 1'
#
loop_
_entity.id
_entity.type
_entity.pdbx_description
1 polymer ?
#
loop_
_entity_poly.entity_id
_entity_poly.type
_entity_poly.pdbx_seq_one_letter_code
_entity_poly.pdbx_strand_id
1 'polypeptide(L)'
;MSTSPKDSIFNLLLQDGPFATGDHPPDGRLFSGANRDLVRHIRNSKVATRYRVIRDQIFDFLDVRSYGDIEKLLGNPERKKEINRRSYRLLANMFGIEGNDREIINRVDGYSRTADGVIRYLRNKVLANYASHVEITNEIDISTSPVELLLITYNKRYSKKARFEAKRKLLLMLLAASIDQRERETEIEAKFANFLDFLNDHVWSRENLIGDLDPVYILSTHEPENFTTTGLKIISPAEAAKIKAGKGRKLTLIKRRSFRVRGKEIPIYVSIRKKPAEAKVLKLLRKGEENPAVAVDDELGLMAVVDTQLEVKTFQKHLTRSAIEANSFMVLEEVSDSLQGDVHHNGNIGSSEKTPMLKFFARMGGMRVEFIVHTNESYLNYMYQKDVAHDEYEVKRIFDSGVAELLFPLEIYHLDMKIVKEKLIRWFRTRIEEF
;
A
#
# COMPACT_ATOMS: atom_id res chain seq x y z
N MET A 1 7.56 -17.96 -11.78
CA MET A 1 6.42 -18.42 -12.60
C MET A 1 5.60 -17.20 -12.97
N SER A 2 5.50 -16.84 -14.25
CA SER A 2 4.63 -15.73 -14.67
C SER A 2 3.18 -16.20 -14.54
N THR A 3 2.48 -15.70 -13.53
CA THR A 3 1.04 -15.80 -13.48
C THR A 3 0.51 -15.18 -14.76
N SER A 4 -0.17 -15.98 -15.59
CA SER A 4 -1.09 -15.46 -16.62
C SER A 4 -1.85 -14.28 -16.01
N PRO A 5 -1.97 -13.12 -16.68
CA PRO A 5 -2.71 -12.01 -16.10
C PRO A 5 -4.10 -12.54 -15.76
N LYS A 6 -4.45 -12.58 -14.46
CA LYS A 6 -5.85 -12.71 -14.06
C LYS A 6 -6.61 -11.65 -14.85
N ASP A 7 -7.76 -11.99 -15.41
CA ASP A 7 -8.59 -11.03 -16.15
C ASP A 7 -9.04 -9.95 -15.15
N SER A 8 -8.23 -8.88 -15.03
CA SER A 8 -8.29 -7.89 -13.95
C SER A 8 -8.22 -6.48 -14.53
N ILE A 9 -8.78 -5.48 -13.84
CA ILE A 9 -8.80 -4.05 -14.17
C ILE A 9 -7.42 -3.48 -14.47
N PHE A 10 -6.38 -4.09 -13.90
CA PHE A 10 -4.99 -3.74 -14.16
C PHE A 10 -4.57 -3.95 -15.62
N ASN A 11 -5.25 -4.82 -16.36
CA ASN A 11 -5.03 -5.00 -17.81
C ASN A 11 -5.26 -3.71 -18.61
N LEU A 12 -5.95 -2.72 -18.03
CA LEU A 12 -6.06 -1.39 -18.62
C LEU A 12 -4.71 -0.69 -18.73
N LEU A 13 -3.73 -0.97 -17.86
CA LEU A 13 -2.41 -0.32 -17.91
C LEU A 13 -1.38 -1.10 -18.71
N LEU A 14 -1.70 -2.29 -19.22
CA LEU A 14 -0.79 -3.04 -20.06
C LEU A 14 -0.59 -2.36 -21.42
N GLN A 15 0.66 -2.34 -21.90
CA GLN A 15 1.05 -1.67 -23.14
C GLN A 15 1.12 -2.61 -24.35
N ASP A 16 0.87 -3.91 -24.16
CA ASP A 16 0.80 -4.95 -25.19
C ASP A 16 -0.66 -5.36 -25.54
N GLY A 17 -1.65 -4.68 -24.96
CA GLY A 17 -3.07 -4.98 -25.13
C GLY A 17 -3.87 -3.92 -25.91
N PRO A 18 -5.17 -4.14 -26.15
CA PRO A 18 -6.03 -3.20 -26.88
C PRO A 18 -6.33 -1.90 -26.12
N PHE A 19 -5.89 -1.83 -24.86
CA PHE A 19 -5.95 -0.63 -24.03
C PHE A 19 -4.59 0.09 -23.95
N ALA A 20 -3.57 -0.35 -24.71
CA ALA A 20 -2.26 0.29 -24.75
C ALA A 20 -2.39 1.78 -25.12
N THR A 21 -1.52 2.60 -24.51
CA THR A 21 -1.46 4.02 -24.85
C THR A 21 -0.55 4.17 -26.07
N GLY A 22 -1.15 4.25 -27.26
CA GLY A 22 -0.40 4.47 -28.50
C GLY A 22 0.18 5.88 -28.62
N ASP A 23 0.99 6.10 -29.66
CA ASP A 23 1.60 7.41 -29.96
C ASP A 23 0.55 8.46 -30.34
N HIS A 24 -0.60 8.00 -30.86
CA HIS A 24 -1.78 8.81 -31.11
C HIS A 24 -3.01 8.23 -30.38
N PRO A 25 -3.95 9.08 -29.92
CA PRO A 25 -5.22 8.60 -29.37
C PRO A 25 -6.08 7.96 -30.47
N PRO A 26 -7.06 7.11 -30.11
CA PRO A 26 -8.00 6.53 -31.06
C PRO A 26 -8.66 7.60 -31.94
N ASP A 27 -8.63 7.40 -33.26
CA ASP A 27 -9.27 8.33 -34.18
C ASP A 27 -10.74 7.95 -34.41
N GLY A 28 -11.63 8.94 -34.42
CA GLY A 28 -13.07 8.73 -34.66
C GLY A 28 -13.43 8.30 -36.08
N ARG A 29 -12.44 7.98 -36.92
CA ARG A 29 -12.61 7.67 -38.35
C ARG A 29 -12.78 6.16 -38.54
N LEU A 30 -13.98 5.74 -38.93
CA LEU A 30 -14.37 4.32 -39.05
C LEU A 30 -13.44 3.45 -39.93
N PHE A 31 -12.66 4.04 -40.84
CA PHE A 31 -11.81 3.31 -41.81
C PHE A 31 -10.35 3.75 -41.83
N SER A 32 -9.76 4.09 -40.67
CA SER A 32 -8.32 4.37 -40.56
C SER A 32 -7.48 3.09 -40.43
N GLY A 33 -6.19 3.17 -40.78
CA GLY A 33 -5.23 2.10 -40.51
C GLY A 33 -5.13 1.79 -39.01
N ALA A 34 -5.11 2.84 -38.19
CA ALA A 34 -5.09 2.74 -36.73
C ALA A 34 -6.29 1.96 -36.16
N ASN A 35 -7.51 2.20 -36.66
CA ASN A 35 -8.69 1.45 -36.22
C ASN A 35 -8.67 0.00 -36.68
N ARG A 36 -8.12 -0.31 -37.86
CA ARG A 36 -7.94 -1.70 -38.30
C ARG A 36 -6.95 -2.45 -37.41
N ASP A 37 -5.85 -1.81 -37.04
CA ASP A 37 -4.85 -2.40 -36.15
C ASP A 37 -5.40 -2.60 -34.74
N LEU A 38 -6.15 -1.63 -34.21
CA LEU A 38 -6.86 -1.75 -32.95
C LEU A 38 -7.86 -2.93 -32.96
N VAL A 39 -8.68 -3.04 -34.00
CA VAL A 39 -9.63 -4.16 -34.15
C VAL A 39 -8.89 -5.50 -34.24
N ARG A 40 -7.74 -5.55 -34.94
CA ARG A 40 -6.91 -6.75 -35.02
C ARG A 40 -6.37 -7.14 -33.63
N HIS A 41 -5.83 -6.18 -32.87
CA HIS A 41 -5.37 -6.42 -31.49
C HIS A 41 -6.50 -6.87 -30.57
N ILE A 42 -7.69 -6.25 -30.66
CA ILE A 42 -8.86 -6.64 -29.87
C ILE A 42 -9.27 -8.09 -30.18
N ARG A 43 -9.30 -8.47 -31.47
CA ARG A 43 -9.63 -9.84 -31.88
C ARG A 43 -8.59 -10.85 -31.40
N ASN A 44 -7.31 -10.51 -31.51
CA ASN A 44 -6.20 -11.40 -31.15
C ASN A 44 -6.04 -11.56 -29.63
N SER A 45 -6.43 -10.56 -28.83
CA SER A 45 -6.27 -10.55 -27.37
C SER A 45 -7.40 -11.24 -26.59
N LYS A 46 -8.46 -11.74 -27.26
CA LYS A 46 -9.65 -12.35 -26.63
C LYS A 46 -10.41 -11.47 -25.61
N VAL A 47 -10.11 -10.16 -25.52
CA VAL A 47 -10.78 -9.22 -24.59
C VAL A 47 -11.83 -8.33 -25.27
N ALA A 48 -12.37 -8.76 -26.42
CA ALA A 48 -13.29 -7.97 -27.23
C ALA A 48 -14.56 -7.52 -26.48
N THR A 49 -15.17 -8.41 -25.70
CA THR A 49 -16.34 -8.09 -24.88
C THR A 49 -16.00 -7.01 -23.86
N ARG A 50 -14.89 -7.19 -23.14
CA ARG A 50 -14.41 -6.26 -22.13
C ARG A 50 -14.11 -4.89 -22.70
N TYR A 51 -13.45 -4.83 -23.86
CA TYR A 51 -13.21 -3.58 -24.57
C TYR A 51 -14.51 -2.84 -24.88
N ARG A 52 -15.53 -3.53 -25.39
CA ARG A 52 -16.82 -2.92 -25.70
C ARG A 52 -17.50 -2.37 -24.45
N VAL A 53 -17.56 -3.16 -23.38
CA VAL A 53 -18.15 -2.74 -22.10
C VAL A 53 -17.48 -1.48 -21.57
N ILE A 54 -16.15 -1.45 -21.53
CA ILE A 54 -15.40 -0.29 -21.00
C ILE A 54 -15.55 0.93 -21.91
N ARG A 55 -15.55 0.74 -23.23
CA ARG A 55 -15.82 1.82 -24.18
C ARG A 55 -17.22 2.41 -23.95
N ASP A 56 -18.23 1.56 -23.83
CA ASP A 56 -19.62 1.98 -23.69
C ASP A 56 -19.81 2.71 -22.34
N GLN A 57 -19.18 2.21 -21.26
CA GLN A 57 -19.14 2.91 -19.97
C GLN A 57 -18.47 4.28 -20.07
N ILE A 58 -17.36 4.41 -20.79
CA ILE A 58 -16.70 5.70 -21.03
C ILE A 58 -17.63 6.65 -21.80
N PHE A 59 -18.34 6.13 -22.81
CA PHE A 59 -19.29 6.92 -23.60
C PHE A 59 -20.46 7.42 -22.76
N ASP A 60 -21.07 6.55 -21.95
CA ASP A 60 -22.16 6.91 -21.03
C ASP A 60 -21.68 7.90 -19.96
N PHE A 61 -20.46 7.71 -19.43
CA PHE A 61 -19.86 8.58 -18.43
C PHE A 61 -19.59 9.98 -18.98
N LEU A 62 -19.13 10.09 -20.23
CA LEU A 62 -18.89 11.35 -20.93
C LEU A 62 -20.13 11.90 -21.65
N ASP A 63 -21.26 11.20 -21.61
CA ASP A 63 -22.50 11.55 -22.34
C ASP A 63 -22.27 11.78 -23.86
N VAL A 64 -21.59 10.81 -24.48
CA VAL A 64 -21.24 10.80 -25.92
C VAL A 64 -21.61 9.45 -26.56
N ARG A 65 -21.65 9.37 -27.89
CA ARG A 65 -22.00 8.13 -28.62
C ARG A 65 -20.86 7.55 -29.43
N SER A 66 -19.75 8.28 -29.56
CA SER A 66 -18.64 7.89 -30.43
C SER A 66 -17.34 8.59 -30.03
N TYR A 67 -16.20 8.07 -30.49
CA TYR A 67 -14.91 8.75 -30.37
C TYR A 67 -14.88 10.13 -31.06
N GLY A 68 -15.65 10.30 -32.14
CA GLY A 68 -15.78 11.60 -32.81
C GLY A 68 -16.49 12.65 -31.94
N ASP A 69 -17.43 12.22 -31.09
CA ASP A 69 -18.10 13.12 -30.15
C ASP A 69 -17.20 13.51 -28.99
N ILE A 70 -16.22 12.69 -28.61
CA ILE A 70 -15.16 13.07 -27.66
C ILE A 70 -14.31 14.21 -28.23
N GLU A 71 -13.97 14.18 -29.52
CA GLU A 71 -13.22 15.26 -30.18
C GLU A 71 -14.02 16.58 -30.18
N LYS A 72 -15.33 16.52 -30.42
CA LYS A 72 -16.23 17.69 -30.29
C LYS A 72 -16.29 18.20 -28.85
N LEU A 73 -16.37 17.29 -27.88
CA LEU A 73 -16.43 17.62 -26.45
C LEU A 73 -15.16 18.33 -25.98
N LEU A 74 -13.98 17.88 -26.43
CA LEU A 74 -12.70 18.54 -26.11
C LEU A 74 -12.70 20.03 -26.48
N GLY A 75 -13.37 20.39 -27.59
CA GLY A 75 -13.51 21.76 -28.10
C GLY A 75 -14.65 22.58 -27.48
N ASN A 76 -15.47 22.03 -26.59
CA ASN A 76 -16.63 22.73 -26.01
C ASN A 76 -16.52 22.85 -24.47
N PRO A 77 -15.99 23.98 -23.95
CA PRO A 77 -15.80 24.19 -22.51
C PRO A 77 -17.07 24.12 -21.68
N GLU A 78 -18.19 24.66 -22.17
CA GLU A 78 -19.45 24.68 -21.42
C GLU A 78 -20.04 23.27 -21.30
N ARG A 79 -20.01 22.50 -22.39
CA ARG A 79 -20.45 21.10 -22.36
C ARG A 79 -19.57 20.24 -21.46
N LYS A 80 -18.25 20.49 -21.41
CA LYS A 80 -17.35 19.83 -20.46
C LYS A 80 -17.72 20.11 -19.00
N LYS A 81 -18.04 21.37 -18.66
CA LYS A 81 -18.47 21.73 -17.29
C LYS A 81 -19.76 21.00 -16.89
N GLU A 82 -20.73 20.92 -17.80
CA GLU A 82 -22.00 20.23 -17.59
C GLU A 82 -21.78 18.72 -17.35
N ILE A 83 -21.03 18.07 -18.24
CA ILE A 83 -20.69 16.65 -18.12
C ILE A 83 -19.90 16.41 -16.83
N ASN A 84 -18.94 17.25 -16.50
CA ASN A 84 -18.17 17.13 -15.26
C ASN A 84 -19.11 17.09 -14.05
N ARG A 85 -20.03 18.06 -13.91
CA ARG A 85 -21.02 18.06 -12.80
C ARG A 85 -21.87 16.77 -12.77
N ARG A 86 -22.37 16.32 -13.92
CA ARG A 86 -23.13 15.06 -14.03
C ARG A 86 -22.29 13.86 -13.59
N SER A 87 -21.05 13.76 -14.08
CA SER A 87 -20.14 12.65 -13.82
C SER A 87 -19.77 12.54 -12.34
N TYR A 88 -19.54 13.65 -11.64
CA TYR A 88 -19.32 13.62 -10.19
C TYR A 88 -20.53 13.04 -9.44
N ARG A 89 -21.77 13.36 -9.85
CA ARG A 89 -22.98 12.76 -9.26
C ARG A 89 -23.11 11.27 -9.57
N LEU A 90 -22.76 10.85 -10.79
CA LEU A 90 -22.73 9.42 -11.14
C LEU A 90 -21.73 8.64 -10.28
N LEU A 91 -20.53 9.20 -10.06
CA LEU A 91 -19.53 8.59 -9.17
C LEU A 91 -20.00 8.57 -7.71
N ALA A 92 -20.65 9.64 -7.25
CA ALA A 92 -21.21 9.68 -5.91
C ALA A 92 -22.23 8.57 -5.69
N ASN A 93 -23.16 8.39 -6.63
CA ASN A 93 -24.14 7.32 -6.56
C ASN A 93 -23.48 5.93 -6.62
N MET A 94 -22.47 5.75 -7.47
CA MET A 94 -21.77 4.46 -7.62
C MET A 94 -21.03 4.04 -6.33
N PHE A 95 -20.43 4.99 -5.62
CA PHE A 95 -19.66 4.73 -4.40
C PHE A 95 -20.43 5.02 -3.10
N GLY A 96 -21.72 5.33 -3.18
CA GLY A 96 -22.54 5.71 -2.02
C GLY A 96 -21.96 6.92 -1.27
N ILE A 97 -21.52 7.95 -1.98
CA ILE A 97 -21.07 9.22 -1.38
C ILE A 97 -22.28 10.12 -1.19
N GLU A 98 -22.62 10.40 0.06
CA GLU A 98 -23.67 11.33 0.42
C GLU A 98 -23.13 12.76 0.57
N GLY A 99 -24.00 13.75 0.34
CA GLY A 99 -23.68 15.16 0.51
C GLY A 99 -24.11 16.05 -0.64
N ASN A 100 -23.82 17.34 -0.52
CA ASN A 100 -24.02 18.32 -1.58
C ASN A 100 -22.90 18.23 -2.65
N ASP A 101 -23.08 18.93 -3.77
CA ASP A 101 -22.13 18.90 -4.90
C ASP A 101 -20.68 19.22 -4.47
N ARG A 102 -20.47 20.11 -3.50
CA ARG A 102 -19.12 20.47 -3.01
C ARG A 102 -18.49 19.34 -2.20
N GLU A 103 -19.27 18.67 -1.36
CA GLU A 103 -18.80 17.53 -0.55
C GLU A 103 -18.45 16.33 -1.45
N ILE A 104 -19.28 16.06 -2.46
CA ILE A 104 -19.01 15.06 -3.49
C ILE A 104 -17.70 15.37 -4.22
N ILE A 105 -17.53 16.62 -4.69
CA ILE A 105 -16.31 17.03 -5.39
C ILE A 105 -15.09 16.85 -4.49
N ASN A 106 -15.14 17.36 -3.25
CA ASN A 106 -14.02 17.25 -2.32
C ASN A 106 -13.63 15.79 -2.01
N ARG A 107 -14.62 14.89 -1.92
CA ARG A 107 -14.40 13.46 -1.69
C ARG A 107 -13.73 12.79 -2.89
N VAL A 108 -14.28 13.01 -4.08
CA VAL A 108 -13.73 12.45 -5.34
C VAL A 108 -12.33 13.00 -5.62
N ASP A 109 -12.09 14.29 -5.38
CA ASP A 109 -10.76 14.92 -5.47
C ASP A 109 -9.81 14.36 -4.40
N GLY A 110 -10.33 13.89 -3.27
CA GLY A 110 -9.58 13.10 -2.28
C GLY A 110 -8.95 11.84 -2.88
N TYR A 111 -9.66 11.13 -3.75
CA TYR A 111 -9.14 9.93 -4.41
C TYR A 111 -7.99 10.25 -5.37
N SER A 112 -8.02 11.43 -6.00
CA SER A 112 -6.88 11.93 -6.80
C SER A 112 -5.63 12.09 -5.93
N ARG A 113 -5.78 12.66 -4.73
CA ARG A 113 -4.65 12.85 -3.80
C ARG A 113 -4.05 11.51 -3.35
N THR A 114 -4.88 10.51 -3.08
CA THR A 114 -4.40 9.15 -2.78
C THR A 114 -3.67 8.54 -3.98
N ALA A 115 -4.20 8.69 -5.20
CA ALA A 115 -3.54 8.22 -6.42
C ALA A 115 -2.14 8.84 -6.61
N ASP A 116 -2.03 10.16 -6.43
CA ASP A 116 -0.74 10.85 -6.48
C ASP A 116 0.18 10.42 -5.33
N GLY A 117 -0.39 10.18 -4.14
CA GLY A 117 0.30 9.66 -2.96
C GLY A 117 0.99 8.32 -3.23
N VAL A 118 0.33 7.40 -3.96
CA VAL A 118 0.92 6.11 -4.37
C VAL A 118 2.17 6.34 -5.22
N ILE A 119 2.08 7.22 -6.22
CA ILE A 119 3.22 7.48 -7.12
C ILE A 119 4.34 8.23 -6.40
N ARG A 120 4.01 9.20 -5.55
CA ARG A 120 4.99 9.92 -4.72
C ARG A 120 5.67 9.00 -3.71
N TYR A 121 4.95 8.05 -3.11
CA TYR A 121 5.54 7.02 -2.26
C TYR A 121 6.57 6.18 -3.03
N LEU A 122 6.20 5.68 -4.21
CA LEU A 122 7.11 4.90 -5.05
C LEU A 122 8.31 5.75 -5.48
N ARG A 123 8.10 6.99 -5.94
CA ARG A 123 9.17 7.91 -6.34
C ARG A 123 10.13 8.21 -5.19
N ASN A 124 9.62 8.53 -4.00
CA ASN A 124 10.44 9.04 -2.89
C ASN A 124 11.07 7.91 -2.06
N LYS A 125 10.36 6.79 -1.84
CA LYS A 125 10.85 5.68 -0.99
C LYS A 125 11.54 4.58 -1.81
N VAL A 126 10.96 4.18 -2.94
CA VAL A 126 11.39 2.99 -3.69
C VAL A 126 12.35 3.36 -4.82
N LEU A 127 11.99 4.35 -5.63
CA LEU A 127 12.67 4.77 -6.85
C LEU A 127 13.43 6.09 -6.66
N ALA A 128 13.89 6.39 -5.44
CA ALA A 128 14.49 7.69 -5.10
C ALA A 128 15.64 8.08 -6.06
N ASN A 129 16.51 7.12 -6.38
CA ASN A 129 17.64 7.31 -7.31
C ASN A 129 17.23 7.46 -8.78
N TYR A 130 15.95 7.24 -9.10
CA TYR A 130 15.35 7.32 -10.43
C TYR A 130 14.21 8.36 -10.48
N ALA A 131 14.09 9.21 -9.45
CA ALA A 131 12.94 10.10 -9.25
C ALA A 131 12.63 10.99 -10.46
N SER A 132 13.67 11.49 -11.14
CA SER A 132 13.55 12.33 -12.35
C SER A 132 12.94 11.59 -13.55
N HIS A 133 13.16 10.28 -13.66
CA HIS A 133 12.63 9.49 -14.76
C HIS A 133 11.15 9.16 -14.56
N VAL A 134 10.74 8.96 -13.30
CA VAL A 134 9.37 8.62 -12.92
C VAL A 134 8.54 9.80 -12.44
N GLU A 135 9.03 11.02 -12.64
CA GLU A 135 8.32 12.24 -12.31
C GLU A 135 7.01 12.35 -13.09
N ILE A 136 5.94 12.75 -12.39
CA ILE A 136 4.60 12.92 -12.95
C ILE A 136 4.58 14.20 -13.78
N THR A 137 3.95 14.15 -14.96
CA THR A 137 3.69 15.34 -15.76
C THR A 137 2.83 16.34 -14.97
N ASN A 138 3.25 17.61 -14.91
CA ASN A 138 2.61 18.64 -14.07
C ASN A 138 1.10 18.76 -14.31
N GLU A 139 0.67 18.73 -15.57
CA GLU A 139 -0.74 18.80 -15.95
C GLU A 139 -1.57 17.64 -15.38
N ILE A 140 -0.95 16.48 -15.19
CA ILE A 140 -1.60 15.31 -14.58
C ILE A 140 -1.57 15.40 -13.05
N ASP A 141 -0.49 15.90 -12.47
CA ASP A 141 -0.35 16.07 -11.02
C ASP A 141 -1.40 17.06 -10.47
N ILE A 142 -1.63 18.18 -11.17
CA ILE A 142 -2.60 19.20 -10.74
C ILE A 142 -4.06 18.84 -11.03
N SER A 143 -4.32 17.92 -11.96
CA SER A 143 -5.69 17.57 -12.37
C SER A 143 -6.32 16.59 -11.39
N THR A 144 -7.45 17.00 -10.78
CA THR A 144 -8.23 16.16 -9.85
C THR A 144 -9.50 15.60 -10.47
N SER A 145 -10.00 16.20 -11.57
CA SER A 145 -11.26 15.79 -12.20
C SER A 145 -11.09 14.46 -12.97
N PRO A 146 -11.92 13.44 -12.66
CA PRO A 146 -11.95 12.21 -13.45
C PRO A 146 -12.31 12.45 -14.92
N VAL A 147 -13.17 13.43 -15.21
CA VAL A 147 -13.56 13.75 -16.60
C VAL A 147 -12.40 14.38 -17.34
N GLU A 148 -11.70 15.35 -16.75
CA GLU A 148 -10.54 15.97 -17.40
C GLU A 148 -9.42 14.95 -17.62
N LEU A 149 -9.10 14.12 -16.62
CA LEU A 149 -8.13 13.03 -16.77
C LEU A 149 -8.53 12.04 -17.89
N LEU A 150 -9.81 11.70 -18.01
CA LEU A 150 -10.29 10.80 -19.05
C LEU A 150 -10.20 11.45 -20.43
N LEU A 151 -10.58 12.73 -20.55
CA LEU A 151 -10.48 13.50 -21.79
C LEU A 151 -9.02 13.67 -22.25
N ILE A 152 -8.07 13.81 -21.32
CA ILE A 152 -6.64 13.84 -21.62
C ILE A 152 -6.22 12.58 -22.39
N THR A 153 -6.74 11.40 -22.03
CA THR A 153 -6.38 10.13 -22.72
C THR A 153 -6.75 10.11 -24.21
N TYR A 154 -7.68 10.98 -24.65
CA TYR A 154 -8.13 11.12 -26.04
C TYR A 154 -7.60 12.38 -26.73
N ASN A 155 -6.88 13.25 -26.01
CA ASN A 155 -6.45 14.54 -26.52
C ASN A 155 -5.05 14.47 -27.17
N LYS A 156 -4.99 14.77 -28.46
CA LYS A 156 -3.78 14.73 -29.30
C LYS A 156 -2.68 15.72 -28.86
N ARG A 157 -3.02 16.75 -28.06
CA ARG A 157 -2.04 17.73 -27.56
C ARG A 157 -1.13 17.17 -26.46
N TYR A 158 -1.56 16.14 -25.76
CA TYR A 158 -0.79 15.53 -24.67
C TYR A 158 0.15 14.46 -25.21
N SER A 159 1.33 14.30 -24.61
CA SER A 159 2.28 13.25 -24.97
C SER A 159 1.74 11.86 -24.61
N LYS A 160 2.33 10.80 -25.20
CA LYS A 160 2.04 9.41 -24.83
C LYS A 160 2.16 9.18 -23.31
N LYS A 161 3.23 9.72 -22.70
CA LYS A 161 3.45 9.65 -21.24
C LYS A 161 2.31 10.30 -20.47
N ALA A 162 1.94 11.54 -20.78
CA ALA A 162 0.88 12.25 -20.06
C ALA A 162 -0.48 11.54 -20.16
N ARG A 163 -0.82 10.99 -21.36
CA ARG A 163 -2.04 10.21 -21.55
C ARG A 163 -2.05 8.92 -20.73
N PHE A 164 -0.93 8.21 -20.67
CA PHE A 164 -0.78 7.03 -19.83
C PHE A 164 -0.88 7.38 -18.35
N GLU A 165 -0.23 8.45 -17.90
CA GLU A 165 -0.28 8.90 -16.51
C GLU A 165 -1.70 9.28 -16.08
N ALA A 166 -2.46 9.97 -16.95
CA ALA A 166 -3.86 10.28 -16.69
C ALA A 166 -4.70 9.01 -16.49
N LYS A 167 -4.49 8.02 -17.36
CA LYS A 167 -5.15 6.71 -17.27
C LYS A 167 -4.75 5.93 -16.02
N ARG A 168 -3.45 5.93 -15.68
CA ARG A 168 -2.93 5.35 -14.43
C ARG A 168 -3.58 6.00 -13.22
N LYS A 169 -3.64 7.34 -13.19
CA LYS A 169 -4.26 8.10 -12.11
C LYS A 169 -5.73 7.74 -11.94
N LEU A 170 -6.51 7.66 -13.02
CA LEU A 170 -7.91 7.21 -12.99
C LEU A 170 -8.09 5.82 -12.37
N LEU A 171 -7.24 4.85 -12.75
CA LEU A 171 -7.31 3.51 -12.18
C LEU A 171 -7.00 3.54 -10.67
N LEU A 172 -5.98 4.29 -10.25
CA LEU A 172 -5.64 4.42 -8.83
C LEU A 172 -6.75 5.14 -8.04
N MET A 173 -7.41 6.14 -8.64
CA MET A 173 -8.57 6.80 -8.05
C MET A 173 -9.73 5.84 -7.85
N LEU A 174 -9.99 4.97 -8.85
CA LEU A 174 -11.03 3.94 -8.73
C LEU A 174 -10.75 2.98 -7.57
N LEU A 175 -9.51 2.52 -7.41
CA LEU A 175 -9.13 1.68 -6.27
C LEU A 175 -9.29 2.41 -4.94
N ALA A 176 -8.85 3.68 -4.87
CA ALA A 176 -8.97 4.50 -3.67
C ALA A 176 -10.45 4.72 -3.27
N ALA A 177 -11.32 4.92 -4.25
CA ALA A 177 -12.76 5.08 -4.04
C ALA A 177 -13.40 3.79 -3.50
N SER A 178 -13.07 2.62 -4.09
CA SER A 178 -13.56 1.33 -3.60
C SER A 178 -13.06 1.02 -2.18
N ILE A 179 -11.83 1.43 -1.83
CA ILE A 179 -11.29 1.29 -0.48
C ILE A 179 -12.05 2.19 0.50
N ASP A 180 -12.24 3.48 0.19
CA ASP A 180 -12.98 4.43 1.04
C ASP A 180 -14.44 3.98 1.25
N GLN A 181 -15.11 3.48 0.22
CA GLN A 181 -16.44 2.90 0.35
C GLN A 181 -16.45 1.75 1.36
N ARG A 182 -15.54 0.79 1.21
CA ARG A 182 -15.46 -0.36 2.12
C ARG A 182 -15.13 0.05 3.54
N GLU A 183 -14.25 1.03 3.74
CA GLU A 183 -13.93 1.57 5.08
C GLU A 183 -15.16 2.18 5.76
N ARG A 184 -15.98 2.92 5.01
CA ARG A 184 -17.23 3.49 5.51
C ARG A 184 -18.23 2.41 5.89
N GLU A 185 -18.44 1.42 5.01
CA GLU A 185 -19.34 0.28 5.26
C GLU A 185 -18.92 -0.57 6.47
N THR A 186 -17.61 -0.61 6.77
CA THR A 186 -17.07 -1.44 7.86
C THR A 186 -16.78 -0.66 9.14
N GLU A 187 -16.99 0.66 9.13
CA GLU A 187 -16.79 1.59 10.26
C GLU A 187 -15.39 1.47 10.91
N ILE A 188 -14.35 1.30 10.10
CA ILE A 188 -13.00 0.99 10.60
C ILE A 188 -12.44 2.06 11.54
N GLU A 189 -12.74 3.34 11.30
CA GLU A 189 -12.26 4.43 12.17
C GLU A 189 -12.84 4.33 13.59
N ALA A 190 -14.16 4.14 13.69
CA ALA A 190 -14.83 4.00 14.99
C ALA A 190 -14.34 2.74 15.73
N LYS A 191 -14.21 1.62 14.99
CA LYS A 191 -13.61 0.41 15.54
C LYS A 191 -12.21 0.69 16.04
N PHE A 192 -11.34 1.32 15.25
CA PHE A 192 -9.96 1.61 15.62
C PHE A 192 -9.85 2.41 16.92
N ALA A 193 -10.66 3.46 17.07
CA ALA A 193 -10.75 4.23 18.31
C ALA A 193 -11.10 3.34 19.51
N ASN A 194 -12.16 2.53 19.40
CA ASN A 194 -12.58 1.61 20.47
C ASN A 194 -11.49 0.60 20.87
N PHE A 195 -10.65 0.18 19.93
CA PHE A 195 -9.52 -0.70 20.23
C PHE A 195 -8.39 0.02 20.94
N LEU A 196 -8.09 1.28 20.58
CA LEU A 196 -7.13 2.08 21.34
C LEU A 196 -7.60 2.29 22.78
N ASP A 197 -8.89 2.56 22.98
CA ASP A 197 -9.49 2.71 24.30
C ASP A 197 -9.38 1.41 25.10
N PHE A 198 -9.76 0.27 24.51
CA PHE A 198 -9.56 -1.05 25.12
C PHE A 198 -8.12 -1.27 25.59
N LEU A 199 -7.15 -0.97 24.72
CA LEU A 199 -5.74 -1.16 25.05
C LEU A 199 -5.32 -0.26 26.22
N ASN A 200 -5.72 1.02 26.21
CA ASN A 200 -5.41 1.98 27.28
C ASN A 200 -6.09 1.65 28.61
N ASP A 201 -7.34 1.20 28.57
CA ASP A 201 -8.14 0.97 29.78
C ASP A 201 -7.80 -0.35 30.47
N HIS A 202 -7.44 -1.37 29.69
CA HIS A 202 -7.34 -2.76 30.17
C HIS A 202 -5.97 -3.42 29.95
N VAL A 203 -5.25 -3.09 28.88
CA VAL A 203 -4.01 -3.83 28.53
C VAL A 203 -2.78 -3.16 29.12
N TRP A 204 -2.67 -1.85 28.98
CA TRP A 204 -1.48 -1.11 29.40
C TRP A 204 -1.46 -0.82 30.88
N SER A 205 -0.25 -0.71 31.44
CA SER A 205 -0.11 -0.30 32.84
C SER A 205 -0.59 1.14 33.04
N ARG A 206 -1.27 1.36 34.17
CA ARG A 206 -1.74 2.67 34.63
C ARG A 206 -0.69 3.44 35.45
N GLU A 207 0.49 2.85 35.66
CA GLU A 207 1.59 3.51 36.39
C GLU A 207 2.22 4.65 35.56
N ASN A 208 2.13 4.58 34.22
CA ASN A 208 2.57 5.63 33.30
C ASN A 208 1.37 6.39 32.73
N LEU A 209 1.54 7.69 32.44
CA LEU A 209 0.51 8.47 31.75
C LEU A 209 0.36 7.97 30.31
N ILE A 210 -0.85 8.13 29.76
CA ILE A 210 -1.10 7.85 28.34
C ILE A 210 -0.25 8.81 27.51
N GLY A 211 0.63 8.25 26.67
CA GLY A 211 1.56 9.01 25.83
C GLY A 211 2.97 9.12 26.39
N ASP A 212 3.17 8.82 27.68
CA ASP A 212 4.51 8.71 28.26
C ASP A 212 5.14 7.40 27.82
N LEU A 213 6.29 7.52 27.14
CA LEU A 213 7.08 6.39 26.66
C LEU A 213 8.51 6.54 27.14
N ASP A 214 9.08 5.46 27.66
CA ASP A 214 10.47 5.38 28.10
C ASP A 214 11.40 5.14 26.89
N PRO A 215 12.23 6.12 26.49
CA PRO A 215 13.16 5.95 25.39
C PRO A 215 14.36 5.10 25.80
N VAL A 216 14.53 3.95 25.17
CA VAL A 216 15.70 3.08 25.35
C VAL A 216 16.39 2.83 24.02
N TYR A 217 17.70 2.58 24.07
CA TYR A 217 18.47 2.21 22.90
C TYR A 217 18.85 0.74 22.97
N ILE A 218 18.69 0.03 21.85
CA ILE A 218 19.23 -1.31 21.67
C ILE A 218 20.52 -1.19 20.88
N LEU A 219 21.64 -1.47 21.54
CA LEU A 219 22.93 -1.65 20.90
C LEU A 219 23.03 -3.10 20.43
N SER A 220 23.17 -3.32 19.13
CA SER A 220 23.28 -4.66 18.54
C SER A 220 24.59 -4.86 17.78
N THR A 221 25.05 -6.11 17.75
CA THR A 221 26.15 -6.60 16.91
C THR A 221 25.60 -7.57 15.88
N HIS A 222 26.11 -7.49 14.66
CA HIS A 222 25.63 -8.26 13.53
C HIS A 222 26.76 -9.04 12.88
N GLU A 223 26.47 -10.25 12.41
CA GLU A 223 27.44 -11.03 11.62
C GLU A 223 27.70 -10.41 10.24
N PRO A 224 28.93 -10.50 9.69
CA PRO A 224 29.28 -9.78 8.47
C PRO A 224 28.59 -10.27 7.18
N GLU A 225 28.15 -11.53 7.10
CA GLU A 225 27.71 -12.13 5.84
C GLU A 225 26.24 -11.81 5.51
N ASN A 226 25.35 -12.00 6.48
CA ASN A 226 23.91 -11.79 6.32
C ASN A 226 23.34 -10.74 7.30
N PHE A 227 24.17 -10.15 8.17
CA PHE A 227 23.75 -9.14 9.15
C PHE A 227 22.74 -9.64 10.21
N THR A 228 22.71 -10.94 10.48
CA THR A 228 21.94 -11.52 11.61
C THR A 228 22.50 -10.99 12.93
N THR A 229 21.61 -10.69 13.85
CA THR A 229 21.95 -10.23 15.20
C THR A 229 22.65 -11.35 15.96
N THR A 230 23.86 -11.09 16.47
CA THR A 230 24.66 -12.04 17.27
C THR A 230 24.78 -11.64 18.73
N GLY A 231 24.45 -10.38 19.04
CA GLY A 231 24.50 -9.85 20.38
C GLY A 231 23.68 -8.57 20.49
N LEU A 232 23.08 -8.34 21.65
CA LEU A 232 22.34 -7.12 21.93
C LEU A 232 22.49 -6.70 23.40
N LYS A 233 22.41 -5.40 23.64
CA LYS A 233 22.35 -4.80 24.97
C LYS A 233 21.40 -3.61 24.95
N ILE A 234 20.45 -3.58 25.89
CA ILE A 234 19.61 -2.41 26.13
C ILE A 234 20.41 -1.42 26.97
N ILE A 235 20.46 -0.17 26.54
CA ILE A 235 21.21 0.91 27.18
C ILE A 235 20.37 2.18 27.28
N SER A 236 20.73 3.02 28.24
CA SER A 236 20.11 4.33 28.45
C SER A 236 20.49 5.35 27.37
N PRO A 237 19.71 6.44 27.19
CA PRO A 237 20.08 7.55 26.31
C PRO A 237 21.44 8.18 26.64
N ALA A 238 21.80 8.25 27.92
CA ALA A 238 23.08 8.80 28.36
C ALA A 238 24.28 7.92 27.98
N GLU A 239 24.10 6.58 27.98
CA GLU A 239 25.12 5.65 27.47
C GLU A 239 25.19 5.70 25.95
N ALA A 240 24.04 5.73 25.27
CA ALA A 240 23.94 5.79 23.81
C ALA A 240 24.69 7.00 23.22
N ALA A 241 24.58 8.17 23.84
CA ALA A 241 25.27 9.39 23.41
C ALA A 241 26.81 9.27 23.41
N LYS A 242 27.38 8.33 24.18
CA LYS A 242 28.82 8.10 24.27
C LYS A 242 29.33 7.05 23.27
N ILE A 243 28.43 6.37 22.58
CA ILE A 243 28.78 5.29 21.64
C ILE A 243 28.91 5.86 20.24
N LYS A 244 30.05 5.60 19.59
CA LYS A 244 30.19 5.77 18.14
C LYS A 244 29.74 4.47 17.46
N ALA A 245 28.76 4.57 16.57
CA ALA A 245 28.40 3.47 15.69
C ALA A 245 29.61 3.08 14.82
N GLY A 246 29.80 1.79 14.61
CA GLY A 246 30.89 1.24 13.80
C GLY A 246 30.36 0.10 12.94
N LYS A 247 31.18 -0.40 12.02
CA LYS A 247 30.80 -1.48 11.09
C LYS A 247 30.25 -2.69 11.85
N GLY A 248 29.11 -3.21 11.42
CA GLY A 248 28.44 -4.36 12.06
C GLY A 248 27.80 -4.06 13.43
N ARG A 249 27.73 -2.80 13.86
CA ARG A 249 27.03 -2.39 15.09
C ARG A 249 25.91 -1.41 14.76
N LYS A 250 24.73 -1.62 15.35
CA LYS A 250 23.60 -0.69 15.23
C LYS A 250 23.15 -0.19 16.58
N LEU A 251 22.62 1.02 16.55
CA LEU A 251 22.04 1.68 17.70
C LEU A 251 20.60 2.03 17.36
N THR A 252 19.65 1.27 17.91
CA THR A 252 18.23 1.36 17.57
C THR A 252 17.46 2.00 18.72
N LEU A 253 16.88 3.17 18.49
CA LEU A 253 15.98 3.80 19.48
C LEU A 253 14.61 3.13 19.41
N ILE A 254 14.11 2.69 20.56
CA ILE A 254 12.71 2.29 20.74
C ILE A 254 12.11 3.03 21.93
N LYS A 255 10.80 3.28 21.86
CA LYS A 255 10.06 3.96 22.91
C LYS A 255 9.13 2.96 23.57
N ARG A 256 9.42 2.57 24.81
CA ARG A 256 8.71 1.51 25.50
C ARG A 256 7.61 2.08 26.39
N ARG A 257 6.54 1.30 26.52
CA ARG A 257 5.58 1.40 27.62
C ARG A 257 5.63 0.11 28.42
N SER A 258 4.67 -0.13 29.30
CA SER A 258 4.60 -1.38 30.04
C SER A 258 3.18 -1.93 30.15
N PHE A 259 3.10 -3.22 30.46
CA PHE A 259 1.89 -3.90 30.87
C PHE A 259 2.15 -4.72 32.14
N ARG A 260 1.12 -4.89 32.97
CA ARG A 260 1.26 -5.51 34.28
C ARG A 260 0.69 -6.92 34.31
N VAL A 261 1.51 -7.89 34.71
CA VAL A 261 1.06 -9.28 34.92
C VAL A 261 1.53 -9.76 36.28
N ARG A 262 0.59 -10.21 37.12
CA ARG A 262 0.85 -10.75 38.47
C ARG A 262 1.74 -9.84 39.32
N GLY A 263 1.49 -8.54 39.27
CA GLY A 263 2.24 -7.54 40.05
C GLY A 263 3.57 -7.10 39.42
N LYS A 264 4.06 -7.75 38.35
CA LYS A 264 5.28 -7.39 37.63
C LYS A 264 4.95 -6.49 36.43
N GLU A 265 5.67 -5.38 36.31
CA GLU A 265 5.70 -4.53 35.11
C GLU A 265 6.63 -5.15 34.06
N ILE A 266 6.13 -5.31 32.84
CA ILE A 266 6.89 -5.84 31.71
C ILE A 266 6.99 -4.75 30.64
N PRO A 267 8.21 -4.33 30.27
CA PRO A 267 8.39 -3.30 29.26
C PRO A 267 8.09 -3.86 27.86
N ILE A 268 7.45 -3.04 27.03
CA ILE A 268 7.04 -3.41 25.68
C ILE A 268 7.12 -2.20 24.76
N TYR A 269 7.76 -2.34 23.61
CA TYR A 269 7.61 -1.37 22.53
C TYR A 269 6.40 -1.77 21.70
N VAL A 270 5.48 -0.83 21.47
CA VAL A 270 4.27 -1.07 20.68
C VAL A 270 4.19 -0.02 19.58
N SER A 271 3.95 -0.49 18.35
CA SER A 271 3.60 0.35 17.22
C SER A 271 2.25 -0.10 16.69
N ILE A 272 1.25 0.74 16.93
CA ILE A 272 -0.10 0.54 16.40
C ILE A 272 -0.18 1.36 15.13
N ARG A 273 -0.53 0.72 14.01
CA ARG A 273 -0.63 1.37 12.71
C ARG A 273 -1.97 1.08 12.05
N LYS A 274 -2.60 2.14 11.57
CA LYS A 274 -3.59 2.06 10.50
C LYS A 274 -2.84 2.15 9.17
N LYS A 275 -3.11 1.22 8.24
CA LYS A 275 -2.46 1.24 6.92
C LYS A 275 -2.95 2.48 6.14
N PRO A 276 -2.05 3.35 5.64
CA PRO A 276 -2.48 4.50 4.86
C PRO A 276 -3.11 4.05 3.54
N ALA A 277 -3.95 4.91 2.95
CA ALA A 277 -4.72 4.58 1.75
C ALA A 277 -3.84 4.14 0.58
N GLU A 278 -2.66 4.75 0.41
CA GLU A 278 -1.67 4.43 -0.61
C GLU A 278 -1.15 2.99 -0.46
N ALA A 279 -0.88 2.57 0.78
CA ALA A 279 -0.41 1.21 1.07
C ALA A 279 -1.49 0.15 0.78
N LYS A 280 -2.77 0.50 0.95
CA LYS A 280 -3.92 -0.34 0.61
C LYS A 280 -4.09 -0.48 -0.91
N VAL A 281 -3.98 0.63 -1.65
CA VAL A 281 -3.96 0.60 -3.12
C VAL A 281 -2.81 -0.27 -3.64
N LEU A 282 -1.60 -0.08 -3.10
CA LEU A 282 -0.45 -0.93 -3.45
C LEU A 282 -0.68 -2.40 -3.07
N LYS A 283 -1.41 -2.71 -1.99
CA LYS A 283 -1.74 -4.09 -1.61
C LYS A 283 -2.66 -4.74 -2.65
N LEU A 284 -3.66 -4.02 -3.15
CA LEU A 284 -4.54 -4.49 -4.24
C LEU A 284 -3.76 -4.76 -5.53
N LEU A 285 -2.93 -3.79 -5.95
CA LEU A 285 -2.07 -3.92 -7.13
C LEU A 285 -1.15 -5.15 -7.05
N ARG A 286 -0.44 -5.32 -5.92
CA ARG A 286 0.51 -6.44 -5.74
C ARG A 286 -0.17 -7.81 -5.75
N LYS A 287 -1.42 -7.89 -5.27
CA LYS A 287 -2.19 -9.14 -5.24
C LYS A 287 -2.95 -9.40 -6.54
N GLY A 288 -3.05 -8.40 -7.42
CA GLY A 288 -3.89 -8.50 -8.61
C GLY A 288 -5.38 -8.62 -8.26
N GLU A 289 -5.82 -7.99 -7.16
CA GLU A 289 -7.19 -8.08 -6.64
C GLU A 289 -7.90 -6.73 -6.73
N GLU A 290 -9.14 -6.74 -7.21
CA GLU A 290 -10.01 -5.56 -7.30
C GLU A 290 -10.87 -5.37 -6.06
N ASN A 291 -11.16 -6.47 -5.36
CA ASN A 291 -12.01 -6.46 -4.19
C ASN A 291 -11.33 -5.71 -3.03
N PRO A 292 -11.86 -4.57 -2.57
CA PRO A 292 -11.25 -3.77 -1.51
C PRO A 292 -11.16 -4.52 -0.18
N ALA A 293 -11.99 -5.54 0.08
CA ALA A 293 -11.94 -6.36 1.29
C ALA A 293 -10.54 -6.97 1.53
N VAL A 294 -9.84 -7.34 0.45
CA VAL A 294 -8.48 -7.89 0.52
C VAL A 294 -7.49 -6.90 1.14
N ALA A 295 -7.72 -5.60 0.99
CA ALA A 295 -6.86 -4.56 1.54
C ALA A 295 -7.34 -4.00 2.87
N VAL A 296 -8.65 -3.96 3.07
CA VAL A 296 -9.33 -3.26 4.17
C VAL A 296 -9.58 -4.17 5.38
N ASP A 297 -9.88 -5.45 5.20
CA ASP A 297 -10.26 -6.34 6.31
C ASP A 297 -9.05 -6.71 7.23
N ASP A 298 -7.80 -6.42 6.79
CA ASP A 298 -6.55 -6.52 7.59
C ASP A 298 -5.92 -5.13 7.88
N GLU A 299 -6.74 -4.09 7.97
CA GLU A 299 -6.23 -2.71 8.01
C GLU A 299 -5.44 -2.38 9.27
N LEU A 300 -5.86 -2.93 10.40
CA LEU A 300 -5.26 -2.64 11.70
C LEU A 300 -4.14 -3.62 12.01
N GLY A 301 -2.98 -3.06 12.34
CA GLY A 301 -1.82 -3.83 12.75
C GLY A 301 -1.24 -3.30 14.06
N LEU A 302 -0.87 -4.22 14.95
CA LEU A 302 -0.10 -3.94 16.14
C LEU A 302 1.20 -4.75 16.09
N MET A 303 2.32 -4.05 16.07
CA MET A 303 3.63 -4.65 16.28
C MET A 303 4.03 -4.46 17.73
N ALA A 304 4.48 -5.51 18.38
CA ALA A 304 4.97 -5.50 19.74
C ALA A 304 6.39 -6.07 19.81
N VAL A 305 7.24 -5.50 20.67
CA VAL A 305 8.60 -5.98 20.93
C VAL A 305 8.82 -6.08 22.43
N VAL A 306 9.16 -7.28 22.90
CA VAL A 306 9.47 -7.60 24.30
C VAL A 306 10.88 -8.17 24.43
N ASP A 307 11.36 -8.38 25.66
CA ASP A 307 12.76 -8.78 25.86
C ASP A 307 12.95 -10.28 25.64
N THR A 308 11.98 -11.12 25.99
CA THR A 308 12.12 -12.59 25.95
C THR A 308 10.96 -13.29 25.25
N GLN A 309 11.19 -14.53 24.78
CA GLN A 309 10.13 -15.38 24.22
C GLN A 309 9.03 -15.71 25.24
N LEU A 310 9.38 -15.83 26.53
CA LEU A 310 8.40 -16.05 27.60
C LEU A 310 7.46 -14.84 27.72
N GLU A 311 7.98 -13.63 27.58
CA GLU A 311 7.18 -12.41 27.60
C GLU A 311 6.26 -12.29 26.40
N VAL A 312 6.62 -12.85 25.23
CA VAL A 312 5.73 -12.94 24.06
C VAL A 312 4.46 -13.70 24.41
N LYS A 313 4.60 -14.88 25.02
CA LYS A 313 3.45 -15.69 25.47
C LYS A 313 2.70 -15.05 26.63
N THR A 314 3.42 -14.37 27.51
CA THR A 314 2.83 -13.62 28.62
C THR A 314 1.96 -12.48 28.11
N PHE A 315 2.42 -11.73 27.11
CA PHE A 315 1.67 -10.67 26.46
C PHE A 315 0.43 -11.20 25.73
N GLN A 316 0.57 -12.28 24.96
CA GLN A 316 -0.56 -12.94 24.29
C GLN A 316 -1.66 -13.34 25.30
N LYS A 317 -1.29 -13.96 26.41
CA LYS A 317 -2.24 -14.35 27.47
C LYS A 317 -2.83 -13.15 28.21
N HIS A 318 -2.03 -12.11 28.40
CA HIS A 318 -2.49 -10.86 29.01
C HIS A 318 -3.57 -10.19 28.15
N LEU A 319 -3.39 -10.13 26.82
CA LEU A 319 -4.38 -9.59 25.90
C LEU A 319 -5.74 -10.29 25.99
N THR A 320 -5.76 -11.62 25.94
CA THR A 320 -7.02 -12.38 25.99
C THR A 320 -7.71 -12.27 27.35
N ARG A 321 -6.92 -12.23 28.44
CA ARG A 321 -7.47 -11.97 29.79
C ARG A 321 -8.02 -10.56 29.93
N SER A 322 -7.31 -9.55 29.42
CA SER A 322 -7.75 -8.15 29.44
C SER A 322 -9.06 -7.98 28.68
N ALA A 323 -9.26 -8.72 27.58
CA ALA A 323 -10.54 -8.74 26.87
C ALA A 323 -11.69 -9.26 27.76
N ILE A 324 -11.47 -10.36 28.50
CA ILE A 324 -12.47 -10.89 29.43
C ILE A 324 -12.79 -9.88 30.53
N GLU A 325 -11.76 -9.21 31.07
CA GLU A 325 -11.91 -8.15 32.09
C GLU A 325 -12.66 -6.91 31.53
N ALA A 326 -12.58 -6.68 30.21
CA ALA A 326 -13.35 -5.67 29.48
C ALA A 326 -14.76 -6.15 29.08
N ASN A 327 -15.26 -7.25 29.67
CA ASN A 327 -16.54 -7.89 29.31
C ASN A 327 -16.66 -8.25 27.82
N SER A 328 -15.55 -8.64 27.21
CA SER A 328 -15.45 -8.98 25.79
C SER A 328 -14.75 -10.32 25.61
N PHE A 329 -15.00 -10.97 24.47
CA PHE A 329 -14.31 -12.19 24.11
C PHE A 329 -13.36 -11.92 22.94
N MET A 330 -12.09 -12.30 23.11
CA MET A 330 -11.07 -12.19 22.08
C MET A 330 -10.68 -13.58 21.57
N VAL A 331 -10.84 -13.79 20.26
CA VAL A 331 -10.41 -15.01 19.57
C VAL A 331 -9.11 -14.73 18.83
N LEU A 332 -8.15 -15.65 18.94
CA LEU A 332 -6.92 -15.61 18.17
C LEU A 332 -7.03 -16.57 16.97
N GLU A 333 -6.84 -16.03 15.78
CA GLU A 333 -6.95 -16.72 14.50
C GLU A 333 -5.60 -16.77 13.79
N GLU A 334 -5.39 -17.75 12.92
CA GLU A 334 -4.19 -17.89 12.09
C GLU A 334 -2.88 -17.74 12.89
N VAL A 335 -2.84 -18.34 14.09
CA VAL A 335 -1.68 -18.26 14.98
C VAL A 335 -0.50 -18.99 14.35
N SER A 336 0.62 -18.28 14.19
CA SER A 336 1.87 -18.81 13.65
C SER A 336 3.02 -18.34 14.52
N ASP A 337 3.80 -19.29 15.04
CA ASP A 337 4.94 -19.02 15.93
C ASP A 337 6.23 -19.54 15.29
N SER A 338 7.01 -18.64 14.69
CA SER A 338 8.32 -18.95 14.09
C SER A 338 9.49 -18.56 15.00
N LEU A 339 9.23 -18.14 16.25
CA LEU A 339 10.29 -17.78 17.21
C LEU A 339 11.11 -19.00 17.69
N GLN A 340 10.58 -20.22 17.53
CA GLN A 340 11.22 -21.47 17.94
C GLN A 340 12.02 -22.16 16.82
N GLY A 341 12.20 -21.50 15.66
CA GLY A 341 13.04 -22.02 14.57
C GLY A 341 12.29 -22.77 13.47
N ASP A 342 10.96 -22.84 13.52
CA ASP A 342 10.16 -23.36 12.41
C ASP A 342 10.09 -22.35 11.27
N VAL A 343 10.39 -22.82 10.06
CA VAL A 343 10.22 -22.06 8.81
C VAL A 343 8.73 -21.85 8.57
N HIS A 344 8.31 -20.61 8.26
CA HIS A 344 6.92 -20.35 7.88
C HIS A 344 6.53 -21.18 6.64
N HIS A 345 5.61 -22.13 6.79
CA HIS A 345 5.08 -22.93 5.67
C HIS A 345 4.02 -22.22 4.80
N ASN A 346 3.72 -20.94 5.07
CA ASN A 346 2.78 -20.16 4.27
C ASN A 346 3.53 -19.23 3.31
N GLY A 347 3.76 -19.72 2.09
CA GLY A 347 4.35 -18.98 0.96
C GLY A 347 3.48 -17.85 0.41
N ASN A 348 3.09 -16.93 1.30
CA ASN A 348 2.42 -15.70 0.92
C ASN A 348 3.48 -14.67 0.50
N ILE A 349 3.30 -14.08 -0.68
CA ILE A 349 4.13 -13.01 -1.30
C ILE A 349 4.13 -11.69 -0.45
N GLY A 350 3.60 -11.72 0.78
CA GLY A 350 3.40 -10.57 1.66
C GLY A 350 4.35 -10.43 2.86
N SER A 351 5.12 -11.46 3.22
CA SER A 351 6.10 -11.43 4.33
C SER A 351 7.34 -12.31 4.04
N SER A 352 8.49 -12.00 4.65
CA SER A 352 9.66 -12.89 4.57
C SER A 352 9.42 -14.14 5.43
N GLU A 353 9.52 -15.33 4.83
CA GLU A 353 9.37 -16.64 5.50
C GLU A 353 10.43 -16.88 6.59
N LYS A 354 11.50 -16.09 6.56
CA LYS A 354 12.68 -16.22 7.43
C LYS A 354 12.63 -15.33 8.67
N THR A 355 11.58 -14.52 8.86
CA THR A 355 11.49 -13.61 10.02
C THR A 355 10.92 -14.35 11.23
N PRO A 356 11.67 -14.54 12.34
CA PRO A 356 11.12 -15.13 13.55
C PRO A 356 10.12 -14.17 14.21
N MET A 357 8.90 -14.60 14.44
CA MET A 357 7.85 -13.81 15.09
C MET A 357 6.69 -14.68 15.58
N LEU A 358 5.95 -14.18 16.56
CA LEU A 358 4.60 -14.67 16.82
C LEU A 358 3.62 -13.79 16.07
N LYS A 359 2.94 -14.35 15.07
CA LYS A 359 1.91 -13.68 14.29
C LYS A 359 0.55 -14.30 14.56
N PHE A 360 -0.47 -13.47 14.74
CA PHE A 360 -1.87 -13.92 14.83
C PHE A 360 -2.82 -12.79 14.48
N PHE A 361 -4.07 -13.12 14.17
CA PHE A 361 -5.15 -12.13 14.12
C PHE A 361 -6.00 -12.21 15.38
N ALA A 362 -6.22 -11.09 16.04
CA ALA A 362 -7.14 -11.02 17.17
C ALA A 362 -8.49 -10.48 16.70
N ARG A 363 -9.57 -11.23 16.93
CA ARG A 363 -10.94 -10.77 16.69
C ARG A 363 -11.62 -10.41 18.00
N MET A 364 -12.15 -9.19 18.08
CA MET A 364 -12.85 -8.68 19.26
C MET A 364 -13.77 -7.53 18.84
N GLY A 365 -15.02 -7.46 19.35
CA GLY A 365 -15.91 -6.31 19.11
C GLY A 365 -16.17 -5.99 17.63
N GLY A 366 -16.25 -7.01 16.76
CA GLY A 366 -16.41 -6.83 15.30
C GLY A 366 -15.17 -6.29 14.57
N MET A 367 -14.03 -6.18 15.27
CA MET A 367 -12.72 -5.84 14.72
C MET A 367 -11.87 -7.09 14.54
N ARG A 368 -10.99 -7.08 13.53
CA ARG A 368 -9.90 -8.03 13.34
C ARG A 368 -8.58 -7.27 13.22
N VAL A 369 -7.63 -7.53 14.12
CA VAL A 369 -6.32 -6.85 14.20
C VAL A 369 -5.19 -7.84 13.96
N GLU A 370 -4.27 -7.50 13.07
CA GLU A 370 -3.02 -8.26 12.86
C GLU A 370 -2.04 -7.94 13.99
N PHE A 371 -1.67 -8.94 14.79
CA PHE A 371 -0.62 -8.84 15.79
C PHE A 371 0.66 -9.49 15.25
N ILE A 372 1.77 -8.76 15.38
CA ILE A 372 3.12 -9.27 15.11
C ILE A 372 3.97 -8.98 16.34
N VAL A 373 4.35 -10.02 17.07
CA VAL A 373 5.11 -9.91 18.31
C VAL A 373 6.51 -10.46 18.11
N HIS A 374 7.50 -9.64 18.41
CA HIS A 374 8.92 -9.93 18.31
C HIS A 374 9.59 -9.95 19.69
N THR A 375 10.70 -10.67 19.81
CA THR A 375 11.76 -10.35 20.78
C THR A 375 12.64 -9.21 20.24
N ASN A 376 13.43 -8.54 21.08
CA ASN A 376 14.41 -7.55 20.61
C ASN A 376 15.30 -8.08 19.47
N GLU A 377 15.81 -9.31 19.61
CA GLU A 377 16.67 -9.95 18.60
C GLU A 377 15.94 -10.13 17.27
N SER A 378 14.74 -10.71 17.31
CA SER A 378 13.95 -10.93 16.10
C SER A 378 13.48 -9.61 15.45
N TYR A 379 13.26 -8.57 16.25
CA TYR A 379 12.95 -7.23 15.76
C TYR A 379 14.17 -6.60 15.06
N LEU A 380 15.38 -6.73 15.61
CA LEU A 380 16.60 -6.27 14.96
C LEU A 380 16.87 -7.02 13.65
N ASN A 381 16.59 -8.32 13.61
CA ASN A 381 16.65 -9.10 12.37
C ASN A 381 15.63 -8.62 11.35
N TYR A 382 14.38 -8.39 11.77
CA TYR A 382 13.33 -7.77 10.95
C TYR A 382 13.71 -6.37 10.44
N MET A 383 14.59 -5.65 11.12
CA MET A 383 15.09 -4.34 10.69
C MET A 383 16.29 -4.42 9.74
N TYR A 384 17.22 -5.35 9.97
CA TYR A 384 18.56 -5.28 9.37
C TYR A 384 19.04 -6.55 8.62
N GLN A 385 18.57 -7.74 8.99
CA GLN A 385 19.09 -8.98 8.43
C GLN A 385 18.78 -9.09 6.93
N LYS A 386 19.73 -9.62 6.16
CA LYS A 386 19.62 -9.82 4.72
C LYS A 386 18.48 -10.75 4.36
N ASP A 387 17.70 -10.37 3.35
CA ASP A 387 16.52 -11.11 2.89
C ASP A 387 15.39 -11.26 3.95
N VAL A 388 15.53 -10.60 5.10
CA VAL A 388 14.58 -10.59 6.22
C VAL A 388 14.08 -9.17 6.49
N ALA A 389 14.97 -8.18 6.37
CA ALA A 389 14.70 -6.77 6.64
C ALA A 389 13.43 -6.29 5.92
N HIS A 390 12.53 -5.67 6.67
CA HIS A 390 11.21 -5.29 6.18
C HIS A 390 11.28 -4.36 4.97
N ASP A 391 12.09 -3.30 5.04
CA ASP A 391 12.20 -2.33 3.97
C ASP A 391 12.77 -2.97 2.68
N GLU A 392 13.74 -3.89 2.82
CA GLU A 392 14.28 -4.64 1.68
C GLU A 392 13.21 -5.52 1.04
N TYR A 393 12.42 -6.21 1.87
CA TYR A 393 11.30 -7.03 1.41
C TYR A 393 10.19 -6.20 0.77
N GLU A 394 9.86 -5.02 1.33
CA GLU A 394 8.86 -4.10 0.78
C GLU A 394 9.23 -3.62 -0.62
N VAL A 395 10.51 -3.40 -0.87
CA VAL A 395 11.03 -3.05 -2.19
C VAL A 395 10.93 -4.24 -3.12
N LYS A 396 11.47 -5.41 -2.75
CA LYS A 396 11.46 -6.63 -3.58
C LYS A 396 10.06 -6.97 -4.08
N ARG A 397 9.06 -7.00 -3.20
CA ARG A 397 7.68 -7.36 -3.56
C ARG A 397 7.03 -6.42 -4.57
N ILE A 398 7.44 -5.15 -4.67
CA ILE A 398 6.88 -4.20 -5.65
C ILE A 398 7.34 -4.57 -7.06
N PHE A 399 8.59 -5.00 -7.21
CA PHE A 399 9.13 -5.47 -8.48
C PHE A 399 8.70 -6.92 -8.77
N ASP A 400 8.76 -7.80 -7.79
CA ASP A 400 8.45 -9.23 -7.97
C ASP A 400 6.97 -9.51 -8.30
N SER A 401 6.08 -8.60 -7.92
CA SER A 401 4.66 -8.67 -8.31
C SER A 401 4.36 -8.07 -9.69
N GLY A 402 5.34 -7.44 -10.36
CA GLY A 402 5.15 -6.75 -11.63
C GLY A 402 4.48 -5.37 -11.50
N VAL A 403 4.24 -4.87 -10.27
CA VAL A 403 3.59 -3.57 -10.04
C VAL A 403 4.46 -2.42 -10.52
N ALA A 404 5.78 -2.52 -10.38
CA ALA A 404 6.70 -1.49 -10.89
C ALA A 404 6.56 -1.32 -12.42
N GLU A 405 6.60 -2.43 -13.16
CA GLU A 405 6.44 -2.47 -14.62
C GLU A 405 5.06 -2.00 -15.05
N LEU A 406 4.02 -2.38 -14.32
CA LEU A 406 2.64 -1.95 -14.59
C LEU A 406 2.46 -0.43 -14.47
N LEU A 407 3.06 0.19 -13.44
CA LEU A 407 2.91 1.62 -13.16
C LEU A 407 3.92 2.49 -13.92
N PHE A 408 5.04 1.91 -14.34
CA PHE A 408 6.15 2.57 -15.05
C PHE A 408 6.66 1.70 -16.22
N PRO A 409 5.84 1.48 -17.26
CA PRO A 409 6.19 0.57 -18.35
C PRO A 409 7.39 1.06 -19.17
N LEU A 410 8.20 0.12 -19.65
CA LEU A 410 9.45 0.38 -20.37
C LEU A 410 9.23 1.24 -21.62
N GLU A 411 8.13 1.04 -22.33
CA GLU A 411 7.80 1.72 -23.59
C GLU A 411 7.44 3.21 -23.40
N ILE A 412 7.28 3.64 -22.14
CA ILE A 412 6.88 5.01 -21.78
C ILE A 412 7.95 5.68 -20.91
N TYR A 413 8.53 4.95 -19.96
CA TYR A 413 9.51 5.49 -19.01
C TYR A 413 10.95 5.17 -19.39
N HIS A 414 11.18 4.28 -20.34
CA HIS A 414 12.52 3.85 -20.78
C HIS A 414 13.41 3.37 -19.63
N LEU A 415 12.79 2.78 -18.62
CA LEU A 415 13.44 2.20 -17.45
C LEU A 415 13.18 0.70 -17.39
N ASP A 416 14.25 -0.09 -17.41
CA ASP A 416 14.17 -1.53 -17.13
C ASP A 416 14.07 -1.77 -15.62
N MET A 417 12.87 -2.12 -15.18
CA MET A 417 12.55 -2.33 -13.76
C MET A 417 13.33 -3.51 -13.14
N LYS A 418 13.80 -4.48 -13.92
CA LYS A 418 14.65 -5.58 -13.42
C LYS A 418 16.03 -5.06 -13.04
N ILE A 419 16.63 -4.25 -13.91
CA ILE A 419 17.93 -3.61 -13.65
C ILE A 419 17.83 -2.63 -12.48
N VAL A 420 16.74 -1.86 -12.43
CA VAL A 420 16.46 -0.92 -11.34
C VAL A 420 16.35 -1.65 -10.00
N LYS A 421 15.61 -2.77 -9.94
CA LYS A 421 15.46 -3.60 -8.75
C LYS A 421 16.81 -4.02 -8.16
N GLU A 422 17.68 -4.60 -8.98
CA GLU A 422 18.99 -5.11 -8.52
C GLU A 422 19.88 -4.00 -7.96
N LYS A 423 19.90 -2.83 -8.61
CA LYS A 423 20.67 -1.66 -8.17
C LYS A 423 20.14 -1.10 -6.85
N LEU A 424 18.82 -1.01 -6.69
CA LEU A 424 18.20 -0.49 -5.48
C LEU A 424 18.45 -1.41 -4.28
N ILE A 425 18.26 -2.73 -4.44
CA ILE A 425 18.55 -3.69 -3.37
C ILE A 425 19.99 -3.56 -2.92
N ARG A 426 20.95 -3.49 -3.84
CA ARG A 426 22.37 -3.31 -3.50
C ARG A 426 22.60 -2.02 -2.71
N TRP A 427 22.02 -0.91 -3.15
CA TRP A 427 22.14 0.38 -2.46
C TRP A 427 21.53 0.37 -1.05
N PHE A 428 20.34 -0.24 -0.88
CA PHE A 428 19.71 -0.40 0.43
C PHE A 428 20.60 -1.20 1.38
N ARG A 429 21.21 -2.30 0.90
CA ARG A 429 22.13 -3.10 1.70
C ARG A 429 23.37 -2.31 2.11
N THR A 430 24.00 -1.59 1.18
CA THR A 430 25.14 -0.71 1.49
C THR A 430 24.78 0.27 2.61
N ARG A 431 23.60 0.90 2.56
CA ARG A 431 23.17 1.83 3.61
C ARG A 431 23.01 1.13 4.97
N ILE A 432 22.39 -0.04 5.02
CA ILE A 432 22.22 -0.81 6.26
C ILE A 432 23.56 -1.33 6.79
N GLU A 433 24.48 -1.75 5.94
CA GLU A 433 25.71 -2.42 6.36
C GLU A 433 26.81 -1.43 6.75
N GLU A 434 26.83 -0.23 6.14
CA GLU A 434 27.86 0.78 6.36
C GLU A 434 27.50 1.87 7.38
N PHE A 435 26.21 2.24 7.50
CA PHE A 435 25.72 3.33 8.37
C PHE A 435 24.70 2.82 9.38
#